data_AF-A0A9D6VFU3-F1
#
_entry.id   AF-A0A9D6VFU3-F1
#
_cell.length_a   1.000
_cell.length_b   1.000
_cell.length_c   1.000
_cell.angle_alpha   90.00
_cell.angle_beta   90.00
_cell.angle_gamma   90.00
#
_symmetry.space_group_name_H-M   'P 1'
#
loop_
_entity.id
_entity.type
_entity.pdbx_description
1 polymer ?
#
loop_
_entity_poly.entity_id
_entity_poly.type
_entity_poly.pdbx_seq_one_letter_code
_entity_poly.pdbx_strand_id
1 'polypeptide(L)' 'QKGSGRGQGVGYLEDGTMVVVDNAIRLIGKTVEVEVSRYHQTESGKMIFATQASAPHQKQANNK' A
#
# COMPACT_ATOMS: atom_id res chain seq x y z
N GLN A 1 -2.56 -8.27 5.40
CA GLN A 1 -1.37 -8.88 6.05
C GLN A 1 -0.33 -7.80 6.35
N LYS A 2 0.68 -8.07 7.18
CA LYS A 2 1.80 -7.14 7.41
C LYS A 2 2.68 -7.06 6.17
N GLY A 3 3.01 -5.85 5.71
CA GLY A 3 3.94 -5.64 4.61
C GLY A 3 5.41 -5.66 5.03
N SER A 4 6.29 -5.79 4.04
CA SER A 4 7.75 -5.81 4.24
C SER A 4 8.29 -4.46 4.71
N GLY A 5 7.68 -3.34 4.28
CA GLY A 5 8.04 -2.00 4.74
C GLY A 5 7.42 -1.65 6.10
N ARG A 6 8.12 -0.81 6.87
CA ARG A 6 7.64 -0.35 8.18
C ARG A 6 6.33 0.44 8.00
N GLY A 7 5.26 -0.03 8.64
CA GLY A 7 3.94 0.61 8.54
C GLY A 7 3.08 0.13 7.38
N GLN A 8 3.60 -0.74 6.49
CA GLN A 8 2.85 -1.21 5.33
C GLN A 8 1.87 -2.33 5.67
N GLY A 9 0.75 -2.32 4.96
CA GLY A 9 -0.15 -3.44 4.82
C GLY A 9 -0.05 -4.04 3.42
N VAL A 10 -0.31 -5.35 3.30
CA VAL A 10 -0.41 -6.04 2.01
C VAL A 10 -1.77 -6.71 1.90
N GLY A 11 -2.43 -6.48 0.77
CA GLY A 11 -3.64 -7.16 0.32
C GLY A 11 -3.41 -7.80 -1.04
N TYR A 12 -4.38 -8.59 -1.48
CA TYR A 12 -4.37 -9.23 -2.78
C TYR A 12 -5.74 -9.00 -3.44
N LEU A 13 -5.73 -8.73 -4.74
CA LEU A 13 -6.93 -8.78 -5.56
C LEU A 13 -7.26 -10.23 -5.90
N GLU A 14 -8.46 -10.47 -6.40
CA GLU A 14 -8.95 -11.80 -6.79
C GLU A 14 -8.10 -12.44 -7.91
N ASP A 15 -7.46 -11.61 -8.74
CA ASP A 15 -6.56 -12.06 -9.81
C ASP A 15 -5.13 -12.37 -9.34
N GLY A 16 -4.86 -12.26 -8.02
CA GLY A 16 -3.56 -12.48 -7.42
C GLY A 16 -2.62 -11.27 -7.43
N THR A 17 -3.06 -10.11 -7.96
CA THR A 17 -2.28 -8.86 -7.91
C THR A 17 -2.03 -8.46 -6.47
N MET A 18 -0.76 -8.22 -6.13
CA MET A 18 -0.38 -7.77 -4.79
C MET A 18 -0.59 -6.26 -4.64
N VAL A 19 -1.34 -5.86 -3.62
CA VAL A 19 -1.58 -4.44 -3.29
C VAL A 19 -0.85 -4.09 -2.00
N VAL A 20 0.12 -3.19 -2.10
CA VAL A 20 0.91 -2.68 -0.98
C VAL A 20 0.34 -1.32 -0.59
N VAL A 21 -0.14 -1.19 0.65
CA VAL A 21 -0.75 0.04 1.17
C VAL A 21 0.14 0.65 2.24
N ASP A 22 0.54 1.91 2.06
CA ASP A 22 1.36 2.61 3.05
C ASP A 22 0.55 3.05 4.29
N ASN A 23 1.22 3.11 5.43
CA ASN A 23 0.65 3.41 6.76
C ASN A 23 -0.58 2.52 7.15
N ALA A 24 -0.77 1.37 6.51
CA ALA A 24 -1.95 0.53 6.68
C ALA A 24 -1.78 -0.60 7.71
N ILE A 25 -0.64 -0.69 8.42
CA ILE A 25 -0.39 -1.77 9.39
C ILE A 25 -1.45 -1.85 10.50
N ARG A 26 -2.01 -0.71 10.92
CA ARG A 26 -3.07 -0.62 11.95
C ARG A 26 -4.47 -0.92 11.39
N LEU A 27 -4.58 -1.06 10.09
CA LEU A 27 -5.82 -1.29 9.35
C LEU A 27 -5.93 -2.74 8.86
N ILE A 28 -4.94 -3.59 9.17
CA ILE A 28 -4.99 -5.01 8.85
C ILE A 28 -6.23 -5.64 9.49
N GLY A 29 -7.00 -6.38 8.67
CA GLY A 29 -8.26 -7.01 9.09
C GLY A 29 -9.47 -6.09 9.01
N LYS A 30 -9.31 -4.85 8.52
CA LYS A 30 -10.41 -3.91 8.28
C LYS A 30 -10.59 -3.67 6.79
N THR A 31 -11.83 -3.42 6.38
CA THR A 31 -12.15 -2.91 5.04
C THR A 31 -11.87 -1.41 5.03
N VAL A 32 -10.99 -0.97 4.14
CA VAL A 32 -10.56 0.44 4.04
C VAL A 32 -10.48 0.87 2.59
N GLU A 33 -10.84 2.13 2.34
CA GLU A 33 -10.71 2.75 1.02
C GLU A 33 -9.31 3.33 0.84
N VAL A 34 -8.73 3.09 -0.33
CA VAL A 34 -7.35 3.45 -0.65
C VAL A 34 -7.29 4.10 -2.03
N GLU A 35 -6.34 5.01 -2.20
CA GLU A 35 -6.02 5.64 -3.47
C GLU A 35 -4.78 4.98 -4.06
N VAL A 36 -4.85 4.56 -5.32
CA VAL A 36 -3.73 3.95 -6.03
C VAL A 36 -2.72 5.03 -6.39
N SER A 37 -1.51 4.93 -5.85
CA SER A 37 -0.44 5.88 -6.12
C SER A 37 0.45 5.44 -7.27
N ARG A 38 0.69 4.12 -7.42
CA ARG A 38 1.56 3.62 -8.49
C ARG A 38 1.28 2.18 -8.88
N TYR A 39 1.22 1.92 -10.17
CA TYR A 39 1.18 0.58 -10.74
C TYR A 39 2.59 0.12 -11.13
N HIS A 40 2.98 -1.08 -10.70
CA HIS A 40 4.27 -1.69 -10.98
C HIS A 40 4.08 -3.09 -11.59
N GLN A 41 4.46 -3.22 -12.85
CA GLN A 41 4.50 -4.50 -13.55
C GLN A 41 5.94 -5.03 -13.59
N THR A 42 6.11 -6.30 -13.32
CA THR A 42 7.35 -7.05 -13.58
C THR A 42 7.01 -8.32 -14.37
N GLU A 43 8.02 -9.01 -14.90
CA GLU A 43 7.84 -10.33 -15.55
C GLU A 43 7.28 -11.38 -14.58
N SER A 44 7.58 -11.25 -13.29
CA SER A 44 7.10 -12.16 -12.25
C SER A 44 5.70 -11.82 -11.71
N GLY A 45 5.09 -10.70 -12.12
CA GLY A 45 3.74 -10.34 -11.71
C GLY A 45 3.45 -8.85 -11.58
N LYS A 46 2.23 -8.56 -11.10
CA LYS A 46 1.67 -7.22 -10.92
C LYS A 46 1.72 -6.82 -9.44
N MET A 47 2.14 -5.59 -9.19
CA MET A 47 2.14 -4.98 -7.86
C MET A 47 1.54 -3.58 -7.94
N ILE A 48 0.62 -3.27 -7.03
CA ILE A 48 -0.02 -1.96 -6.93
C ILE A 48 0.41 -1.34 -5.60
N PHE A 49 0.83 -0.08 -5.64
CA PHE A 49 1.08 0.72 -4.45
C PHE A 49 -0.07 1.70 -4.27
N ALA A 50 -0.55 1.80 -3.04
CA ALA A 50 -1.66 2.64 -2.67
C ALA A 50 -1.42 3.31 -1.31
N THR A 51 -2.20 4.35 -1.04
CA THR A 51 -2.21 5.07 0.24
C THR A 51 -3.64 5.21 0.74
N GLN A 52 -3.81 5.53 2.02
CA GLN A 52 -5.14 5.76 2.57
C GLN A 52 -5.80 6.95 1.88
N ALA A 53 -7.03 6.77 1.37
CA ALA A 53 -7.75 7.80 0.62
C ALA A 53 -8.04 9.08 1.43
N SER A 54 -8.05 8.98 2.77
CA SER A 54 -8.33 10.09 3.69
C SER A 54 -7.09 10.73 4.32
N ALA A 55 -5.88 10.27 4.01
CA ALA A 55 -4.65 10.84 4.55
C ALA A 55 -3.82 11.47 3.42
N PRO A 56 -3.66 12.81 3.38
CA PRO A 56 -2.67 13.40 2.50
C PRO A 56 -1.30 12.83 2.89
N HIS A 57 -0.54 12.36 1.88
CA HIS A 57 0.85 11.96 2.04
C HIS A 57 1.59 13.02 2.86
N GLN A 58 1.84 12.76 4.14
CA GLN A 58 2.87 13.50 4.85
C GLN A 58 4.17 13.10 4.19
N LYS A 59 4.60 13.91 3.21
CA LYS A 59 5.99 13.98 2.78
C LYS A 59 6.82 13.92 4.04
N GLN A 60 7.71 12.94 4.13
CA GLN A 60 8.80 12.97 5.09
C GLN A 60 9.66 14.20 4.74
N ALA A 61 9.24 15.35 5.23
CA ALA A 61 10.12 16.47 5.47
C ALA A 61 10.93 16.08 6.71
N ASN A 62 12.13 15.58 6.50
CA ASN A 62 13.26 16.04 7.31
C ASN A 62 14.57 15.77 6.60
N ASN A 63 14.97 16.82 5.89
CA ASN A 63 16.31 17.37 5.81
C ASN A 63 17.32 16.75 6.80
N LYS A 64 18.43 16.23 6.26
CA LYS A 64 19.74 16.42 6.87
C LYS A 64 20.77 16.61 5.77
#